data_AF-K2RS85-F1
#
_entry.id   AF-K2RS85-F1
#
_cell.length_a   1.000
_cell.length_b   1.000
_cell.length_c   1.000
_cell.angle_alpha   90.00
_cell.angle_beta   90.00
_cell.angle_gamma   90.00
#
_symmetry.space_group_name_H-M   'P 1'
#
loop_
_entity.id
_entity.type
_entity.pdbx_description
1 polymer ?
#
loop_
_entity_poly.entity_id
_entity_poly.type
_entity_poly.pdbx_seq_one_letter_code
_entity_poly.pdbx_strand_id
1 'polypeptide(L)'
;MKRNELSIRHGRIRAIDPEALSATFIDYNNDNKEATLTYDYLLLATGLRREWPIVPKATSFRNYVIDAQKHIAGIEVANSSTVAVIGGGAVGIEFAGEIKSYHPHNRVILIHSRDELLSNEPLPAEFKSQALSGLEELGVEVVLGQRADVSAEDGVSKITLTNGRTINAGYVFPAASRFSPNTECLPSNAVDEAGYVKVTSQ
;
A
#
# COMPACT_ATOMS: atom_id res chain seq x y z
N MET A 1 -18.92 7.98 18.44
CA MET A 1 -18.72 8.86 19.60
C MET A 1 -18.25 10.22 19.10
N LYS A 2 -19.13 11.24 19.04
CA LYS A 2 -18.73 12.61 18.66
C LYS A 2 -18.14 13.29 19.91
N ARG A 3 -16.87 13.69 19.86
CA ARG A 3 -16.27 14.55 20.88
C ARG A 3 -16.51 16.00 20.44
N ASN A 4 -17.20 16.79 21.25
CA ASN A 4 -17.57 18.17 20.89
C ASN A 4 -16.36 19.11 20.75
N GLU A 5 -15.21 18.72 21.29
CA GLU A 5 -13.95 19.46 21.23
C GLU A 5 -13.16 19.20 19.92
N LEU A 6 -13.61 18.29 19.08
CA LEU A 6 -12.93 17.91 17.84
C LEU A 6 -13.79 18.24 16.61
N SER A 7 -13.27 19.09 15.73
CA SER A 7 -13.83 19.30 14.39
C SER A 7 -13.12 18.39 13.39
N ILE A 8 -13.88 17.52 12.71
CA ILE A 8 -13.38 16.69 11.61
C ILE A 8 -13.94 17.26 10.32
N ARG A 9 -13.06 17.63 9.40
CA ARG A 9 -13.43 18.16 8.07
C ARG A 9 -12.97 17.20 6.98
N HIS A 10 -13.83 16.93 6.01
CA HIS A 10 -13.52 16.05 4.89
C HIS A 10 -13.02 16.88 3.72
N GLY A 11 -11.76 16.70 3.35
CA GLY A 11 -11.12 17.48 2.30
C GLY A 11 -9.63 17.23 2.20
N ARG A 12 -8.91 18.15 1.55
CA ARG A 12 -7.46 18.06 1.36
C ARG A 12 -6.79 19.38 1.65
N ILE A 13 -5.64 19.35 2.32
CA ILE A 13 -4.74 20.50 2.41
C ILE A 13 -3.96 20.60 1.10
N ARG A 14 -4.11 21.73 0.40
CA ARG A 14 -3.42 22.04 -0.86
C ARG A 14 -2.06 22.68 -0.61
N ALA A 15 -2.00 23.62 0.33
CA ALA A 15 -0.79 24.37 0.67
C ALA A 15 -0.82 24.77 2.15
N ILE A 16 0.36 24.90 2.74
CA ILE A 16 0.58 25.39 4.10
C ILE A 16 1.52 26.59 4.01
N ASP A 17 1.12 27.67 4.66
CA ASP A 17 1.94 28.86 4.86
C ASP A 17 2.33 28.93 6.36
N PRO A 18 3.58 28.57 6.70
CA PRO A 18 4.05 28.62 8.09
C PRO A 18 4.24 30.03 8.63
N GLU A 19 4.46 31.04 7.78
CA GLU A 19 4.64 32.43 8.23
C GLU A 19 3.29 33.06 8.59
N ALA A 20 2.28 32.83 7.76
CA ALA A 20 0.91 33.27 8.02
C ALA A 20 0.15 32.36 9.01
N LEU A 21 0.76 31.26 9.46
CA LEU A 21 0.13 30.22 10.29
C LEU A 21 -1.22 29.78 9.74
N SER A 22 -1.25 29.48 8.43
CA SER A 22 -2.48 29.14 7.73
C SER A 22 -2.29 28.02 6.72
N ALA A 23 -3.41 27.38 6.34
CA ALA A 23 -3.44 26.32 5.36
C ALA A 23 -4.61 26.52 4.38
N THR A 24 -4.34 26.33 3.09
CA THR A 24 -5.35 26.27 2.04
C THR A 24 -5.97 24.89 2.04
N PHE A 25 -7.27 24.82 2.34
CA PHE A 25 -8.06 23.60 2.44
C PHE A 25 -9.09 23.53 1.31
N ILE A 26 -9.16 22.39 0.63
CA ILE A 26 -10.19 22.07 -0.37
C ILE A 26 -11.30 21.28 0.34
N ASP A 27 -12.50 21.86 0.46
CA ASP A 27 -13.62 21.27 1.18
C ASP A 27 -14.48 20.38 0.27
N TYR A 28 -14.40 19.06 0.45
CA TYR A 28 -15.15 18.11 -0.36
C TYR A 28 -16.66 18.13 -0.08
N ASN A 29 -17.08 18.69 1.05
CA ASN A 29 -18.50 18.83 1.39
C ASN A 29 -19.10 20.15 0.88
N ASN A 30 -18.30 21.02 0.28
CA ASN A 30 -18.72 22.32 -0.25
C ASN A 30 -18.20 22.50 -1.68
N ASP A 31 -18.57 21.56 -2.56
CA ASP A 31 -18.25 21.57 -4.00
C ASP A 31 -16.75 21.78 -4.32
N ASN A 32 -15.86 21.24 -3.46
CA ASN A 32 -14.41 21.42 -3.57
C ASN A 32 -13.96 22.89 -3.53
N LYS A 33 -14.71 23.78 -2.87
CA LYS A 33 -14.29 25.18 -2.67
C LYS A 33 -13.07 25.26 -1.77
N GLU A 34 -12.23 26.25 -2.05
CA GLU A 34 -11.08 26.55 -1.21
C GLU A 34 -11.52 27.38 0.01
N ALA A 35 -10.93 27.05 1.15
CA ALA A 35 -11.04 27.80 2.39
C ALA A 35 -9.65 27.97 3.01
N THR A 36 -9.48 29.03 3.80
CA THR A 36 -8.26 29.23 4.61
C THR A 36 -8.54 28.78 6.04
N LEU A 37 -7.66 27.94 6.59
CA LEU A 37 -7.67 27.51 7.98
C LEU A 37 -6.49 28.14 8.69
N THR A 38 -6.73 28.93 9.73
CA THR A 38 -5.67 29.44 10.62
C THR A 38 -5.42 28.46 11.76
N TYR A 39 -4.19 28.41 12.25
CA TYR A 39 -3.79 27.53 13.35
C TYR A 39 -2.75 28.20 14.24
N ASP A 40 -2.69 27.82 15.52
CA ASP A 40 -1.54 28.18 16.39
C ASP A 40 -0.44 27.10 16.28
N TYR A 41 -0.86 25.85 16.12
CA TYR A 41 0.02 24.69 15.98
C TYR A 41 -0.50 23.77 14.89
N LEU A 42 0.42 23.20 14.12
CA LEU A 42 0.11 22.24 13.07
C LEU A 42 0.80 20.90 13.37
N LEU A 43 0.00 19.82 13.46
CA LEU A 43 0.50 18.45 13.50
C LEU A 43 0.36 17.82 12.11
N LEU A 44 1.48 17.41 11.52
CA LEU A 44 1.51 16.73 10.22
C LEU A 44 1.63 15.23 10.41
N ALA A 45 0.63 14.49 9.95
CA ALA A 45 0.57 13.04 9.97
C ALA A 45 0.06 12.49 8.62
N THR A 46 0.57 13.04 7.51
CA THR A 46 0.08 12.78 6.15
C THR A 46 0.59 11.47 5.54
N GLY A 47 1.55 10.81 6.18
CA GLY A 47 2.05 9.49 5.82
C GLY A 47 2.70 9.42 4.44
N LEU A 48 2.70 8.22 3.86
CA LEU A 48 3.28 7.92 2.54
C LEU A 48 2.18 7.60 1.53
N ARG A 49 2.39 7.97 0.27
CA ARG A 49 1.61 7.50 -0.87
C ARG A 49 2.21 6.21 -1.42
N ARG A 50 1.34 5.29 -1.83
CA ARG A 50 1.67 4.09 -2.60
C ARG A 50 0.60 3.88 -3.66
N GLU A 51 0.91 3.06 -4.65
CA GLU A 51 -0.08 2.70 -5.66
C GLU A 51 -1.15 1.76 -5.08
N TRP A 52 -2.34 1.84 -5.65
CA TRP A 52 -3.40 0.86 -5.40
C TRP A 52 -2.96 -0.51 -5.95
N PRO A 53 -3.21 -1.64 -5.26
CA PRO A 53 -4.11 -1.82 -4.11
C PRO A 53 -3.47 -1.73 -2.73
N ILE A 54 -2.21 -1.29 -2.61
CA ILE A 54 -1.51 -1.23 -1.32
C ILE A 54 -2.09 -0.15 -0.41
N VAL A 55 -2.45 1.01 -0.97
CA VAL A 55 -3.10 2.10 -0.24
C VAL A 55 -4.42 2.46 -0.93
N PRO A 56 -5.54 2.56 -0.20
CA PRO A 56 -6.82 2.99 -0.74
C PRO A 56 -6.77 4.33 -1.48
N LYS A 57 -7.27 4.36 -2.72
CA LYS A 57 -7.51 5.60 -3.46
C LYS A 57 -8.87 6.24 -3.13
N ALA A 58 -9.80 5.45 -2.60
CA ALA A 58 -11.12 5.91 -2.23
C ALA A 58 -11.07 6.91 -1.07
N THR A 59 -11.74 8.04 -1.23
CA THR A 59 -11.90 9.09 -0.20
C THR A 59 -13.14 8.90 0.66
N SER A 60 -13.97 7.90 0.37
CA SER A 60 -15.16 7.55 1.15
C SER A 60 -15.17 6.07 1.50
N PHE A 61 -15.74 5.76 2.67
CA PHE A 61 -15.88 4.37 3.14
C PHE A 61 -16.62 3.49 2.11
N ARG A 62 -17.71 4.00 1.53
CA ARG A 62 -18.50 3.25 0.54
C ARG A 62 -17.66 2.87 -0.69
N ASN A 63 -16.92 3.82 -1.25
CA ASN A 63 -16.08 3.54 -2.42
C ASN A 63 -14.93 2.60 -2.07
N TYR A 64 -14.35 2.74 -0.89
CA TYR A 64 -13.32 1.82 -0.39
C TYR A 64 -13.85 0.39 -0.32
N VAL A 65 -15.04 0.19 0.25
CA VAL A 65 -15.67 -1.15 0.33
C VAL A 65 -15.90 -1.72 -1.07
N ILE A 66 -16.41 -0.93 -2.01
CA ILE A 66 -16.61 -1.37 -3.39
C ILE A 66 -15.29 -1.79 -4.04
N ASP A 67 -14.23 -0.99 -3.87
CA ASP A 67 -12.92 -1.30 -4.45
C ASP A 67 -12.32 -2.55 -3.81
N ALA A 68 -12.40 -2.70 -2.48
CA ALA A 68 -11.96 -3.90 -1.77
C ALA A 68 -12.74 -5.16 -2.24
N GLN A 69 -14.06 -5.05 -2.41
CA GLN A 69 -14.90 -6.15 -2.90
C GLN A 69 -14.50 -6.62 -4.31
N LYS A 70 -14.03 -5.74 -5.19
CA LYS A 70 -13.52 -6.14 -6.52
C LYS A 70 -12.28 -7.03 -6.40
N HIS A 71 -11.40 -6.75 -5.43
CA HIS A 71 -10.20 -7.57 -5.20
C HIS A 71 -10.58 -8.94 -4.64
N ILE A 72 -11.49 -8.98 -3.66
CA ILE A 72 -12.02 -10.22 -3.09
C ILE A 72 -12.70 -11.06 -4.18
N ALA A 73 -13.58 -10.46 -4.98
CA ALA A 73 -14.24 -11.16 -6.08
C ALA A 73 -13.24 -11.68 -7.13
N GLY A 74 -12.16 -10.94 -7.42
CA GLY A 74 -11.08 -11.41 -8.30
C GLY A 74 -10.37 -12.66 -7.75
N ILE A 75 -10.12 -12.72 -6.44
CA ILE A 75 -9.53 -13.87 -5.76
C ILE A 75 -10.51 -15.06 -5.76
N GLU A 76 -11.80 -14.80 -5.55
CA GLU A 76 -12.86 -15.81 -5.58
C GLU A 76 -13.09 -16.38 -6.97
N VAL A 77 -13.07 -15.55 -8.02
CA VAL A 77 -13.20 -16.02 -9.42
C VAL A 77 -11.97 -16.82 -9.84
N ALA A 78 -10.80 -16.53 -9.27
CA ALA A 78 -9.60 -17.33 -9.42
C ALA A 78 -9.66 -18.68 -8.68
N ASN A 79 -10.84 -19.14 -8.22
CA ASN A 79 -11.04 -20.41 -7.52
C ASN A 79 -10.30 -21.57 -8.17
N SER A 80 -9.52 -22.31 -7.38
CA SER A 80 -8.71 -23.46 -7.83
C SER A 80 -7.65 -23.11 -8.90
N SER A 81 -7.38 -21.82 -9.10
CA SER A 81 -6.29 -21.32 -9.94
C SER A 81 -5.17 -20.72 -9.09
N THR A 82 -4.13 -20.21 -9.74
CA THR A 82 -3.00 -19.56 -9.07
C THR A 82 -3.32 -18.10 -8.76
N VAL A 83 -3.15 -17.69 -7.50
CA VAL A 83 -3.12 -16.30 -7.06
C VAL A 83 -1.68 -15.91 -6.78
N ALA A 84 -1.17 -14.90 -7.50
CA ALA A 84 0.19 -14.41 -7.31
C ALA A 84 0.22 -13.10 -6.52
N VAL A 85 1.06 -13.05 -5.50
CA VAL A 85 1.37 -11.83 -4.74
C VAL A 85 2.76 -11.37 -5.11
N ILE A 86 2.89 -10.15 -5.63
CA ILE A 86 4.17 -9.62 -6.13
C ILE A 86 4.76 -8.65 -5.11
N GLY A 87 5.79 -9.07 -4.38
CA GLY A 87 6.49 -8.29 -3.37
C GLY A 87 6.47 -8.94 -1.98
N GLY A 88 7.64 -9.19 -1.40
CA GLY A 88 7.82 -9.83 -0.10
C GLY A 88 8.06 -8.86 1.07
N GLY A 89 7.48 -7.66 1.01
CA GLY A 89 7.41 -6.75 2.16
C GLY A 89 6.23 -7.10 3.08
N ALA A 90 6.06 -6.37 4.19
CA ALA A 90 5.03 -6.66 5.20
C ALA A 90 3.63 -6.85 4.59
N VAL A 91 3.20 -5.92 3.73
CA VAL A 91 1.91 -5.98 3.03
C VAL A 91 1.77 -7.28 2.21
N GLY A 92 2.79 -7.64 1.43
CA GLY A 92 2.71 -8.83 0.59
C GLY A 92 2.65 -10.13 1.40
N ILE A 93 3.36 -10.17 2.53
CA ILE A 93 3.33 -11.30 3.47
C ILE A 93 1.93 -11.43 4.08
N GLU A 94 1.37 -10.33 4.59
CA GLU A 94 0.00 -10.30 5.16
C GLU A 94 -1.02 -10.80 4.13
N PHE A 95 -1.04 -10.22 2.92
CA PHE A 95 -2.00 -10.63 1.90
C PHE A 95 -1.82 -12.07 1.43
N ALA A 96 -0.58 -12.56 1.28
CA ALA A 96 -0.37 -13.96 0.88
C ALA A 96 -0.89 -14.94 1.95
N GLY A 97 -0.61 -14.68 3.23
CA GLY A 97 -1.11 -15.48 4.35
C GLY A 97 -2.63 -15.44 4.49
N GLU A 98 -3.23 -14.25 4.42
CA GLU A 98 -4.68 -14.04 4.49
C GLU A 98 -5.42 -14.73 3.33
N ILE A 99 -4.95 -14.54 2.09
CA ILE A 99 -5.55 -15.18 0.91
C ILE A 99 -5.48 -16.71 1.06
N LYS A 100 -4.34 -17.25 1.48
CA LYS A 100 -4.20 -18.70 1.65
C LYS A 100 -5.09 -19.26 2.76
N SER A 101 -5.25 -18.50 3.85
CA SER A 101 -6.07 -18.90 5.00
C SER A 101 -7.57 -18.90 4.67
N TYR A 102 -8.05 -17.88 3.96
CA TYR A 102 -9.47 -17.75 3.59
C TYR A 102 -9.84 -18.53 2.31
N HIS A 103 -8.89 -18.75 1.41
CA HIS A 103 -9.07 -19.50 0.17
C HIS A 103 -8.06 -20.67 0.08
N PRO A 104 -8.16 -21.69 0.96
CA PRO A 104 -7.17 -22.76 1.06
C PRO A 104 -6.99 -23.58 -0.22
N HIS A 105 -8.04 -23.62 -1.06
CA HIS A 105 -8.04 -24.31 -2.36
C HIS A 105 -7.25 -23.58 -3.45
N ASN A 106 -6.96 -22.29 -3.28
CA ASN A 106 -6.16 -21.54 -4.24
C ASN A 106 -4.68 -21.88 -4.04
N ARG A 107 -3.97 -21.97 -5.16
CA ARG A 107 -2.51 -22.01 -5.15
C ARG A 107 -2.00 -20.59 -4.99
N VAL A 108 -1.49 -20.24 -3.82
CA VAL A 108 -0.96 -18.90 -3.55
C VAL A 108 0.55 -18.90 -3.72
N ILE A 109 1.06 -18.01 -4.56
CA ILE A 109 2.50 -17.83 -4.77
C ILE A 109 2.91 -16.40 -4.45
N LEU A 110 3.84 -16.22 -3.51
CA LEU A 110 4.50 -14.94 -3.24
C LEU A 110 5.82 -14.89 -4.00
N ILE A 111 6.00 -13.85 -4.82
CA ILE A 111 7.21 -13.66 -5.63
C ILE A 111 7.90 -12.37 -5.17
N HIS A 112 9.19 -12.46 -4.82
CA HIS A 112 9.98 -11.33 -4.35
C HIS A 112 11.35 -11.25 -5.02
N SER A 113 11.77 -10.03 -5.33
CA SER A 113 12.99 -9.76 -6.11
C SER A 113 14.29 -9.82 -5.33
N ARG A 114 14.23 -10.10 -4.03
CA ARG A 114 15.38 -10.23 -3.12
C ARG A 114 15.40 -11.63 -2.50
N ASP A 115 16.53 -11.98 -1.92
CA ASP A 115 16.79 -13.33 -1.40
C ASP A 115 16.19 -13.57 -0.01
N GLU A 116 15.54 -12.55 0.56
CA GLU A 116 14.83 -12.63 1.84
C GLU A 116 13.55 -11.79 1.81
N LEU A 117 12.55 -12.24 2.58
CA LEU A 117 11.37 -11.43 2.90
C LEU A 117 11.74 -10.27 3.83
N LEU A 118 10.93 -9.21 3.85
CA LEU A 118 11.16 -7.99 4.65
C LEU A 118 12.56 -7.39 4.43
N SER A 119 13.11 -7.53 3.21
CA SER A 119 14.50 -7.18 2.89
C SER A 119 14.89 -5.72 3.15
N ASN A 120 13.91 -4.82 3.22
CA ASN A 120 14.12 -3.40 3.48
C ASN A 120 13.83 -2.99 4.93
N GLU A 121 13.37 -3.92 5.76
CA GLU A 121 13.05 -3.65 7.16
C GLU A 121 14.27 -3.92 8.04
N PRO A 122 14.57 -3.06 9.03
CA PRO A 122 15.68 -3.23 9.96
C PRO A 122 15.35 -4.27 11.03
N LEU A 123 14.98 -5.48 10.59
CA LEU A 123 14.56 -6.60 11.44
C LEU A 123 15.65 -7.68 11.49
N PRO A 124 15.79 -8.41 12.62
CA PRO A 124 16.73 -9.52 12.74
C PRO A 124 16.47 -10.60 11.69
N ALA A 125 17.55 -11.27 11.23
CA ALA A 125 17.45 -12.36 10.26
C ALA A 125 16.52 -13.49 10.72
N GLU A 126 16.55 -13.84 12.02
CA GLU A 126 15.65 -14.84 12.61
C GLU A 126 14.17 -14.51 12.39
N PHE A 127 13.79 -13.24 12.55
CA PHE A 127 12.41 -12.80 12.32
C PHE A 127 12.02 -12.98 10.85
N LYS A 128 12.91 -12.64 9.93
CA LYS A 128 12.69 -12.80 8.48
C LYS A 128 12.54 -14.29 8.10
N SER A 129 13.36 -15.16 8.70
CA SER A 129 13.25 -16.62 8.52
C SER A 129 11.94 -17.17 9.08
N GLN A 130 11.51 -16.72 10.27
CA GLN A 130 10.22 -17.14 10.84
C GLN A 130 9.04 -16.69 9.99
N ALA A 131 9.08 -15.48 9.41
CA ALA A 131 8.06 -15.01 8.49
C ALA A 131 7.97 -15.89 7.22
N LEU A 132 9.12 -16.31 6.69
CA LEU A 132 9.17 -17.26 5.56
C LEU A 132 8.57 -18.61 5.95
N SER A 133 9.05 -19.22 7.05
CA SER A 133 8.55 -20.51 7.52
C SER A 133 7.05 -20.48 7.81
N GLY A 134 6.54 -19.43 8.44
CA GLY A 134 5.10 -19.31 8.70
C GLY A 134 4.25 -19.27 7.43
N LEU A 135 4.72 -18.60 6.36
CA LEU A 135 4.02 -18.62 5.07
C LEU A 135 4.06 -20.01 4.42
N GLU A 136 5.22 -20.67 4.44
CA GLU A 136 5.39 -22.01 3.87
C GLU A 136 4.55 -23.05 4.62
N GLU A 137 4.47 -22.96 5.95
CA GLU A 137 3.61 -23.80 6.80
C GLU A 137 2.11 -23.60 6.51
N LEU A 138 1.69 -22.38 6.16
CA LEU A 138 0.34 -22.11 5.66
C LEU A 138 0.10 -22.65 4.24
N GLY A 139 1.14 -23.12 3.55
CA GLY A 139 1.07 -23.64 2.19
C GLY A 139 1.13 -22.56 1.11
N VAL A 140 1.73 -21.39 1.42
CA VAL A 140 2.10 -20.39 0.42
C VAL A 140 3.41 -20.82 -0.25
N GLU A 141 3.43 -20.85 -1.58
CA GLU A 141 4.68 -21.03 -2.32
C GLU A 141 5.46 -19.72 -2.34
N VAL A 142 6.73 -19.73 -1.93
CA VAL A 142 7.56 -18.52 -1.92
C VAL A 142 8.68 -18.62 -2.96
N VAL A 143 8.80 -17.61 -3.81
CA VAL A 143 9.85 -17.49 -4.83
C VAL A 143 10.67 -16.23 -4.55
N LEU A 144 11.88 -16.43 -4.04
CA LEU A 144 12.84 -15.37 -3.73
C LEU A 144 13.85 -15.19 -4.87
N GLY A 145 14.54 -14.04 -4.86
CA GLY A 145 15.58 -13.71 -5.84
C GLY A 145 15.07 -13.54 -7.28
N GLN A 146 13.76 -13.42 -7.49
CA GLN A 146 13.15 -13.31 -8.81
C GLN A 146 12.28 -12.06 -8.93
N ARG A 147 12.55 -11.23 -9.94
CA ARG A 147 11.64 -10.14 -10.29
C ARG A 147 10.60 -10.67 -11.27
N ALA A 148 9.34 -10.31 -11.01
CA ALA A 148 8.21 -10.62 -11.87
C ALA A 148 7.95 -9.45 -12.83
N ASP A 149 7.78 -9.78 -14.10
CA ASP A 149 7.12 -8.93 -15.10
C ASP A 149 5.74 -9.50 -15.37
N VAL A 150 4.71 -8.65 -15.33
CA VAL A 150 3.30 -9.09 -15.40
C VAL A 150 2.68 -8.52 -16.66
N SER A 151 2.25 -9.40 -17.56
CA SER A 151 1.42 -9.05 -18.72
C SER A 151 0.05 -9.70 -18.58
N ALA A 152 -0.99 -9.03 -19.08
CA ALA A 152 -2.34 -9.57 -19.10
C ALA A 152 -2.72 -9.94 -20.54
N GLU A 153 -3.11 -11.20 -20.74
CA GLU A 153 -3.59 -11.74 -22.03
C GLU A 153 -4.88 -12.54 -21.76
N ASP A 154 -5.97 -12.22 -22.48
CA ASP A 154 -7.25 -12.95 -22.44
C ASP A 154 -7.83 -13.23 -21.04
N GLY A 155 -7.66 -12.30 -20.10
CA GLY A 155 -8.19 -12.41 -18.74
C GLY A 155 -7.35 -13.27 -17.78
N VAL A 156 -6.21 -13.79 -18.23
CA VAL A 156 -5.21 -14.48 -17.41
C VAL A 156 -3.94 -13.62 -17.36
N SER A 157 -3.34 -13.49 -16.18
CA SER A 157 -2.06 -12.80 -16.04
C SER A 157 -0.93 -13.78 -16.26
N LYS A 158 -0.05 -13.47 -17.22
CA LYS A 158 1.21 -14.18 -17.43
C LYS A 158 2.31 -13.44 -16.68
N ILE A 159 2.98 -14.17 -15.79
CA ILE A 159 4.08 -13.66 -14.98
C ILE A 159 5.38 -14.26 -15.51
N THR A 160 6.28 -13.41 -16.00
CA THR A 160 7.61 -13.83 -16.46
C THR A 160 8.63 -13.45 -15.40
N LEU A 161 9.35 -14.45 -14.89
CA LEU A 161 10.41 -14.25 -13.90
C LEU A 161 11.73 -13.93 -14.60
N THR A 162 12.65 -13.30 -13.87
CA THR A 162 14.00 -12.96 -14.35
C THR A 162 14.83 -14.14 -14.83
N ASN A 163 14.56 -15.36 -14.34
CA ASN A 163 15.20 -16.59 -14.81
C ASN A 163 14.52 -17.22 -16.03
N GLY A 164 13.52 -16.56 -16.63
CA GLY A 164 12.77 -17.03 -17.79
C GLY A 164 11.59 -17.95 -17.47
N ARG A 165 11.39 -18.37 -16.21
CA ARG A 165 10.23 -19.17 -15.80
C ARG A 165 8.95 -18.34 -15.95
N THR A 166 7.92 -18.93 -16.54
CA THR A 166 6.60 -18.32 -16.67
C THR A 166 5.58 -18.97 -15.72
N ILE A 167 4.65 -18.17 -15.22
CA ILE A 167 3.57 -18.60 -14.32
C ILE A 167 2.29 -17.93 -14.79
N ASN A 168 1.23 -18.72 -14.99
CA ASN A 168 -0.10 -18.18 -15.26
C ASN A 168 -0.85 -18.03 -13.93
N ALA A 169 -1.42 -16.86 -13.71
CA ALA A 169 -2.21 -16.55 -12.53
C ALA A 169 -3.60 -16.04 -12.94
N GLY A 170 -4.63 -16.59 -12.30
CA GLY A 170 -6.00 -16.09 -12.45
C GLY A 170 -6.19 -14.75 -11.75
N TYR A 171 -5.33 -14.44 -10.78
CA TYR A 171 -5.31 -13.15 -10.11
C TYR A 171 -3.90 -12.75 -9.69
N VAL A 172 -3.58 -11.46 -9.83
CA VAL A 172 -2.31 -10.87 -9.38
C VAL A 172 -2.57 -9.74 -8.41
N PHE A 173 -1.99 -9.83 -7.22
CA PHE A 173 -1.98 -8.79 -6.22
C PHE A 173 -0.61 -8.10 -6.19
N PRO A 174 -0.48 -6.88 -6.73
CA PRO A 174 0.77 -6.14 -6.64
C PRO A 174 0.95 -5.57 -5.24
N ALA A 175 1.96 -6.06 -4.52
CA ALA A 175 2.38 -5.59 -3.20
C ALA A 175 3.76 -4.89 -3.24
N ALA A 176 4.36 -4.77 -4.42
CA ALA A 176 5.58 -4.03 -4.66
C ALA A 176 5.23 -2.66 -5.26
N SER A 177 5.52 -1.58 -4.53
CA SER A 177 5.41 -0.23 -5.07
C SER A 177 6.53 0.67 -4.60
N ARG A 178 6.82 1.68 -5.42
CA ARG A 178 7.47 2.89 -4.93
C ARG A 178 6.53 3.59 -3.94
N PHE A 179 7.11 4.34 -3.03
CA PHE A 179 6.39 5.20 -2.11
C PHE A 179 7.01 6.58 -2.10
N SER A 180 6.20 7.58 -1.80
CA SER A 180 6.65 8.97 -1.63
C SER A 180 5.95 9.60 -0.43
N PRO A 181 6.61 10.46 0.35
CA PRO A 181 5.95 11.24 1.40
C PRO A 181 4.82 12.11 0.84
N ASN A 182 3.70 12.20 1.56
CA ASN A 182 2.60 13.12 1.23
C ASN A 182 2.91 14.52 1.78
N THR A 183 3.90 15.19 1.19
CA THR A 183 4.42 16.48 1.66
C THR A 183 4.26 17.60 0.63
N GLU A 184 3.51 17.38 -0.44
CA GLU A 184 3.38 18.36 -1.54
C GLU A 184 2.65 19.65 -1.13
N CYS A 185 1.99 19.65 0.03
CA CYS A 185 1.39 20.85 0.62
C CYS A 185 2.39 21.73 1.38
N LEU A 186 3.62 21.27 1.60
CA LEU A 186 4.62 21.99 2.35
C LEU A 186 5.54 22.82 1.45
N PRO A 187 6.09 23.94 1.96
CA PRO A 187 7.19 24.63 1.32
C PRO A 187 8.40 23.71 1.10
N SER A 188 9.14 23.90 0.01
CA SER A 188 10.28 23.05 -0.36
C SER A 188 11.42 23.06 0.67
N ASN A 189 11.58 24.15 1.42
CA ASN A 189 12.59 24.24 2.48
C ASN A 189 12.25 23.40 3.72
N ALA A 190 10.97 23.02 3.92
CA ALA A 190 10.51 22.21 5.04
C ALA A 190 10.78 20.70 4.86
N VAL A 191 11.17 20.27 3.66
CA VAL A 191 11.46 18.86 3.33
C VAL A 191 12.92 18.65 2.94
N ASP A 192 13.40 17.41 3.07
CA ASP A 192 14.71 16.98 2.57
C ASP A 192 14.68 16.59 1.07
N GLU A 193 15.81 16.16 0.53
CA GLU A 193 15.94 15.77 -0.89
C GLU A 193 15.05 14.56 -1.27
N ALA A 194 14.70 13.72 -0.29
CA ALA A 194 13.81 12.57 -0.47
C ALA A 194 12.33 12.94 -0.21
N GLY A 195 12.04 14.20 0.11
CA GLY A 195 10.70 14.73 0.35
C GLY A 195 10.16 14.50 1.76
N TYR A 196 10.96 13.97 2.69
CA TYR A 196 10.53 13.80 4.08
C TYR A 196 10.56 15.13 4.83
N VAL A 197 9.65 15.30 5.77
CA VAL A 197 9.61 16.50 6.63
C VAL A 197 10.86 16.53 7.49
N LYS A 198 11.60 17.64 7.45
CA LYS A 198 12.74 17.87 8.33
C LYS A 198 12.22 18.05 9.75
N VAL A 199 12.70 17.21 10.66
CA VAL A 199 12.38 17.29 12.08
C VAL A 199 13.67 17.50 12.87
N THR A 200 13.64 18.40 13.84
CA THR A 200 14.73 18.53 14.80
C THR A 200 14.63 17.36 15.78
N SER A 201 15.73 16.65 16.00
CA SER A 201 15.84 15.73 17.14
C SER A 201 15.66 16.50 18.44
N GLN A 202 14.83 15.97 19.34
CA GLN A 202 14.77 16.42 20.74
C GLN A 202 16.08 16.08 21.47
#